data_AF-A0A2A2SIF6-F1
#
_entry.id   AF-A0A2A2SIF6-F1
#
_cell.length_a   1.000
_cell.length_b   1.000
_cell.length_c   1.000
_cell.angle_alpha   90.00
_cell.angle_beta   90.00
_cell.angle_gamma   90.00
#
_symmetry.space_group_name_H-M   'P 1'
#
loop_
_entity.id
_entity.type
_entity.pdbx_description
1 polymer ?
#
loop_
_entity_poly.entity_id
_entity_poly.type
_entity_poly.pdbx_seq_one_letter_code
_entity_poly.pdbx_strand_id
1 'polypeptide(L)'
;MSYKKYITVRMDGTMHADLMALVNERQTDVGKLMRQLIARELLGTSDRIAEALDQVLFTAIAMEGLLDRHTDPNLRGQVLQVWRDRLAAEGRPHAA
;
A
#
# COMPACT_ATOMS: atom_id res chain seq x y z
N MET A 1 -29.15 -20.15 12.66
CA MET A 1 -28.50 -20.97 11.60
C MET A 1 -27.65 -20.06 10.73
N SER A 2 -26.33 -20.27 10.72
CA SER A 2 -25.41 -19.48 9.87
C SER A 2 -25.43 -20.05 8.45
N TYR A 3 -26.04 -19.32 7.51
CA TYR A 3 -26.02 -19.68 6.09
C TYR A 3 -24.60 -19.50 5.55
N LYS A 4 -23.88 -20.59 5.31
CA LYS A 4 -22.62 -20.56 4.55
C LYS A 4 -22.98 -20.37 3.08
N LYS A 5 -22.98 -19.12 2.61
CA LYS A 5 -23.06 -18.82 1.17
C LYS A 5 -21.72 -19.22 0.54
N TYR A 6 -21.74 -20.26 -0.28
CA TYR A 6 -20.59 -20.68 -1.06
C TYR A 6 -20.60 -19.96 -2.40
N ILE A 7 -19.41 -19.62 -2.90
CA ILE A 7 -19.21 -19.01 -4.21
C ILE A 7 -18.38 -19.99 -5.02
N THR A 8 -18.84 -20.31 -6.23
CA THR A 8 -18.06 -21.08 -7.20
C THR A 8 -17.45 -20.11 -8.19
N VAL A 9 -16.12 -20.14 -8.31
CA VAL A 9 -15.36 -19.34 -9.27
C VAL A 9 -14.81 -20.28 -10.33
N ARG A 10 -14.97 -19.90 -11.61
CA ARG A 10 -14.31 -20.58 -12.73
C ARG A 10 -13.08 -19.80 -13.11
N MET A 11 -11.96 -20.49 -13.24
CA MET A 11 -10.68 -19.95 -13.68
C MET A 11 -9.99 -21.00 -14.55
N ASP A 12 -9.09 -20.56 -15.42
CA ASP A 12 -8.26 -21.49 -16.19
C ASP A 12 -7.24 -22.22 -15.30
N GLY A 13 -6.64 -23.28 -15.84
CA GLY A 13 -5.72 -24.14 -15.09
C GLY A 13 -4.44 -23.42 -14.65
N THR A 14 -3.95 -22.46 -15.43
CA THR A 14 -2.76 -21.67 -15.12
C THR A 14 -3.00 -20.72 -13.95
N MET A 15 -4.11 -19.99 -13.98
CA MET A 15 -4.52 -19.08 -12.91
C MET A 15 -4.81 -19.84 -11.61
N HIS A 16 -5.36 -21.06 -11.70
CA HIS A 16 -5.53 -21.92 -10.53
C HIS A 16 -4.20 -22.33 -9.92
N ALA A 17 -3.19 -22.67 -10.75
CA ALA A 17 -1.86 -23.02 -10.27
C ALA A 17 -1.18 -21.83 -9.58
N ASP A 18 -1.28 -20.64 -10.18
CA ASP A 18 -0.73 -19.39 -9.60
C ASP A 18 -1.40 -19.06 -8.26
N LEU A 19 -2.73 -19.21 -8.17
CA LEU A 19 -3.46 -19.03 -6.93
C LEU A 19 -2.97 -20.01 -5.84
N MET A 20 -2.79 -21.28 -6.19
CA MET A 20 -2.29 -22.29 -5.24
C MET A 20 -0.85 -22.03 -4.80
N ALA A 21 0.01 -21.55 -5.71
CA ALA A 21 1.36 -21.12 -5.34
C ALA A 21 1.33 -20.00 -4.30
N LEU A 22 0.47 -18.99 -4.51
CA LEU A 22 0.28 -17.88 -3.57
C LEU A 22 -0.30 -18.33 -2.22
N VAL A 23 -1.21 -19.31 -2.22
CA VAL A 23 -1.75 -19.92 -1.00
C VAL A 23 -0.64 -20.60 -0.20
N ASN A 24 0.23 -21.35 -0.87
CA ASN A 24 1.35 -22.05 -0.25
C ASN A 24 2.40 -21.09 0.31
N GLU A 25 2.77 -20.08 -0.47
CA GLU A 25 3.72 -19.02 -0.06
C GLU A 25 3.26 -18.32 1.23
N ARG A 26 1.96 -18.01 1.30
CA ARG A 26 1.35 -17.31 2.45
C ARG A 26 0.89 -18.23 3.58
N GLN A 27 1.15 -19.54 3.46
CA GLN A 27 0.75 -20.57 4.44
C GLN A 27 -0.72 -20.40 4.90
N THR A 28 -1.62 -20.23 3.94
CA THR A 28 -3.05 -19.96 4.19
C THR A 28 -3.94 -21.01 3.51
N ASP A 29 -5.26 -20.89 3.63
CA ASP A 29 -6.21 -21.65 2.83
C ASP A 29 -6.79 -20.81 1.68
N VAL A 30 -7.19 -21.49 0.59
CA VAL A 30 -7.77 -20.87 -0.61
C VAL A 30 -8.96 -19.98 -0.25
N GLY A 31 -9.85 -20.45 0.63
CA GLY A 31 -11.05 -19.71 1.02
C GLY A 31 -10.74 -18.42 1.77
N LYS A 32 -9.76 -18.44 2.67
CA LYS A 32 -9.27 -17.27 3.39
C LYS A 32 -8.56 -16.30 2.45
N LEU A 33 -7.71 -16.78 1.54
CA LEU A 33 -7.07 -15.93 0.54
C LEU A 33 -8.11 -15.25 -0.36
N MET A 34 -9.08 -16.01 -0.89
CA MET A 34 -10.15 -15.46 -1.72
C MET A 34 -11.00 -14.43 -0.98
N ARG A 35 -11.35 -14.68 0.29
CA ARG A 35 -12.04 -13.68 1.13
C ARG A 35 -11.22 -12.41 1.31
N GLN A 36 -9.90 -12.52 1.50
CA GLN A 36 -9.02 -11.37 1.64
C GLN A 36 -8.91 -10.58 0.34
N LEU A 37 -8.81 -11.26 -0.81
CA LEU A 37 -8.77 -10.62 -2.12
C LEU A 37 -10.07 -9.88 -2.42
N ILE A 38 -11.22 -10.53 -2.20
CA ILE A 38 -12.54 -9.91 -2.35
C ILE A 38 -12.71 -8.74 -1.39
N ALA A 39 -12.32 -8.89 -0.12
CA ALA A 39 -12.40 -7.80 0.85
C ALA A 39 -11.53 -6.61 0.43
N ARG A 40 -10.31 -6.86 -0.05
CA ARG A 40 -9.40 -5.81 -0.57
C ARG A 40 -10.03 -5.06 -1.75
N GLU A 41 -10.61 -5.81 -2.68
CA GLU A 41 -11.29 -5.24 -3.85
C GLU A 41 -12.50 -4.40 -3.45
N LEU A 42 -13.36 -4.94 -2.59
CA LEU A 42 -14.55 -4.24 -2.08
C LEU A 42 -14.21 -3.02 -1.22
N LEU A 43 -13.07 -3.04 -0.54
CA LEU A 43 -12.58 -1.91 0.26
C LEU A 43 -11.94 -0.81 -0.61
N GLY A 44 -11.86 -0.98 -1.94
CA GLY A 44 -11.37 0.04 -2.86
C GLY A 44 -9.90 0.42 -2.63
N THR A 45 -9.07 -0.51 -2.14
CA THR A 45 -7.69 -0.19 -1.71
C THR A 45 -6.69 -0.03 -2.85
N SER A 46 -7.11 -0.24 -4.11
CA SER A 46 -6.25 0.06 -5.26
C SER A 46 -5.93 1.55 -5.37
N ASP A 47 -6.84 2.43 -4.94
CA ASP A 47 -6.63 3.88 -5.07
C ASP A 47 -5.80 4.45 -3.93
N ARG A 48 -5.98 3.99 -2.68
CA ARG A 48 -5.30 4.65 -1.54
C ARG A 48 -3.78 4.67 -1.61
N ILE A 49 -3.14 3.63 -2.16
CA ILE A 49 -1.68 3.63 -2.34
C ILE A 49 -1.28 4.53 -3.50
N ALA A 50 -2.03 4.52 -4.61
CA ALA A 50 -1.80 5.40 -5.75
C ALA A 50 -2.03 6.86 -5.38
N GLU A 51 -3.16 7.19 -4.74
CA GLU A 51 -3.50 8.49 -4.15
C GLU A 51 -2.44 8.96 -3.14
N ALA A 52 -1.96 8.08 -2.27
CA ALA A 52 -0.91 8.43 -1.32
C ALA A 52 0.43 8.74 -2.03
N LEU A 53 0.77 7.98 -3.07
CA LEU A 53 1.96 8.24 -3.89
C LEU A 53 1.82 9.57 -4.66
N ASP A 54 0.65 9.83 -5.25
CA ASP A 54 0.35 11.08 -5.94
C ASP A 54 0.41 12.28 -4.98
N GLN A 55 -0.10 12.13 -3.76
CA GLN A 55 -0.04 13.17 -2.74
C GLN A 55 1.41 13.45 -2.28
N VAL A 56 2.23 12.41 -2.15
CA VAL A 56 3.67 12.57 -1.85
C VAL A 56 4.38 13.30 -2.98
N LEU A 57 4.13 12.92 -4.23
CA LEU A 57 4.71 13.57 -5.41
C LEU A 57 4.29 15.04 -5.51
N PHE A 58 2.99 15.32 -5.33
CA PHE A 58 2.47 16.69 -5.31
C PHE A 58 3.15 17.54 -4.22
N THR A 59 3.29 16.99 -3.02
CA THR A 59 3.93 17.68 -1.89
C THR A 59 5.40 17.98 -2.18
N ALA A 60 6.12 17.01 -2.76
CA ALA A 60 7.53 17.20 -3.13
C ALA A 60 7.71 18.32 -4.17
N ILE A 61 6.87 18.34 -5.21
CA ILE A 61 6.91 19.37 -6.27
C ILE A 61 6.57 20.75 -5.71
N ALA A 62 5.51 20.83 -4.88
CA ALA A 62 5.13 22.09 -4.25
C ALA A 62 6.24 22.64 -3.34
N MET A 63 6.88 21.75 -2.57
CA MET A 63 8.02 22.12 -1.73
C MET A 63 9.22 22.60 -2.55
N GLU A 64 9.53 21.94 -3.66
CA GLU A 64 10.61 22.39 -4.57
C GLU A 64 10.34 23.79 -5.10
N GLY A 65 9.11 24.05 -5.58
CA GLY A 65 8.71 25.39 -6.05
C GLY A 65 8.70 26.47 -4.97
N LEU A 66 8.53 26.11 -3.71
CA LEU A 66 8.66 27.03 -2.57
C LEU A 66 10.13 27.28 -2.20
N LEU A 67 10.96 26.24 -2.23
CA LEU A 67 12.38 26.32 -1.91
C LEU A 67 13.16 27.11 -2.97
N ASP A 68 12.84 26.96 -4.25
CA ASP A 68 13.50 27.69 -5.34
C ASP A 68 13.23 29.20 -5.31
N ARG A 69 12.15 29.63 -4.68
CA ARG A 69 11.83 31.05 -4.48
C ARG A 69 12.46 31.64 -3.21
N HIS A 70 13.07 30.81 -2.36
CA HIS A 70 13.70 31.24 -1.13
C HIS A 70 15.20 31.43 -1.30
N THR A 71 15.73 32.51 -0.73
CA THR A 71 17.15 32.90 -0.85
C THR A 71 18.08 32.13 0.09
N ASP A 72 17.53 31.37 1.05
CA ASP A 72 18.34 30.62 2.04
C ASP A 72 18.80 29.26 1.45
N PRO A 73 20.12 29.08 1.20
CA PRO A 73 20.64 27.86 0.62
C PRO A 73 20.58 26.66 1.59
N ASN A 74 20.45 26.89 2.90
CA ASN A 74 20.43 25.82 3.90
C ASN A 74 19.03 25.23 4.11
N LEU A 75 17.98 25.94 3.70
CA LEU A 75 16.59 25.57 3.93
C LEU A 75 16.24 24.22 3.30
N ARG A 76 16.75 23.96 2.10
CA ARG A 76 16.60 22.67 1.41
C ARG A 76 17.16 21.51 2.24
N GLY A 77 18.34 21.68 2.82
CA GLY A 77 18.98 20.67 3.67
C GLY A 77 18.20 20.39 4.95
N GLN A 78 17.67 21.43 5.58
CA GLN A 78 16.84 21.32 6.79
C GLN A 78 15.54 20.57 6.51
N VAL A 79 14.86 20.90 5.42
CA VAL A 79 13.62 20.24 4.99
C VAL A 79 13.85 18.75 4.72
N LEU A 80 14.92 18.40 4.01
CA LEU A 80 15.28 16.99 3.76
C LEU A 80 15.68 16.25 5.04
N GLN A 81 16.24 16.95 6.03
CA GLN A 81 16.54 16.35 7.33
C GLN A 81 15.25 16.04 8.10
N VAL A 82 14.33 17.00 8.18
CA VAL A 82 13.02 16.81 8.84
C VAL A 82 12.23 15.66 8.20
N TRP A 83 12.24 15.55 6.88
CA TRP A 83 11.57 14.45 6.19
C TRP A 83 12.20 13.10 6.57
N ARG A 84 13.53 12.97 6.49
CA ARG A 84 14.22 11.73 6.87
C ARG A 84 13.97 11.33 8.32
N ASP A 85 13.98 12.30 9.22
CA ASP A 85 13.73 12.05 10.66
C ASP A 85 12.29 11.54 10.88
N ARG A 86 11.30 12.07 10.14
CA ARG A 86 9.91 11.55 10.21
C ARG A 86 9.76 10.15 9.61
N LEU A 87 10.37 9.87 8.47
CA LEU A 87 10.36 8.52 7.89
C LEU A 87 11.00 7.48 8.82
N ALA A 88 12.09 7.85 9.49
CA ALA A 88 12.74 6.99 10.48
C ALA A 88 11.88 6.76 11.73
N ALA A 89 11.06 7.73 12.13
CA ALA A 89 10.13 7.60 13.25
C ALA A 89 8.90 6.73 12.90
N GLU A 90 8.37 6.85 11.68
CA GLU A 90 7.24 6.05 11.19
C GLU A 90 7.63 4.61 10.81
N GLY A 91 8.90 4.37 10.46
CA GLY A 91 9.46 3.05 10.18
C GLY A 91 9.64 2.13 11.41
N ARG A 92 9.22 2.55 12.61
CA ARG A 92 9.07 1.64 13.76
C ARG A 92 7.66 1.06 13.72
N PRO A 93 7.46 -0.19 13.23
CA PRO A 93 6.18 -0.85 13.42
C PRO A 93 5.90 -0.88 14.91
N HIS A 94 4.75 -0.36 15.31
CA HIS A 94 4.20 -0.53 16.64
C HIS A 94 4.04 -2.04 16.87
N ALA A 95 5.08 -2.67 17.41
CA ALA A 95 4.99 -3.97 18.04
C ALA A 95 4.44 -3.73 19.45
N ALA A 96 3.12 -3.69 19.57
CA ALA A 96 2.36 -3.90 20.80
C ALA A 96 0.89 -4.14 20.45
#